data_AF-A0AAD8DFC0-F1
#
_entry.id   AF-A0AAD8DFC0-F1
#
_cell.length_a   1.000
_cell.length_b   1.000
_cell.length_c   1.000
_cell.angle_alpha   90.00
_cell.angle_beta   90.00
_cell.angle_gamma   90.00
#
_symmetry.space_group_name_H-M   'P 1'
#
loop_
_entity.id
_entity.type
_entity.pdbx_description
1 polymer ?
#
loop_
_entity_poly.entity_id
_entity_poly.type
_entity_poly.pdbx_seq_one_letter_code
_entity_poly.pdbx_strand_id
1 'polypeptide(L)'
;MTFQLALIVIICGLAIATNGAGKPITCCQQTSRQPIKGRITGYIFQEEALPCVKAVIFYSNGKIICSNPKMPWVKTKIERFESSQ
;
A
#
# COMPACT_ATOMS: atom_id res chain seq x y z
N MET A 1 -12.96 0.08 -44.79
CA MET A 1 -13.62 0.03 -43.46
C MET A 1 -12.67 -0.65 -42.50
N THR A 2 -12.28 0.10 -41.47
CA THR A 2 -11.07 -0.06 -40.64
C THR A 2 -11.17 -1.17 -39.60
N PHE A 3 -10.08 -1.94 -39.44
CA PHE A 3 -9.83 -2.90 -38.36
C PHE A 3 -9.95 -2.22 -37.00
N GLN A 4 -10.87 -2.66 -36.14
CA GLN A 4 -10.91 -2.24 -34.75
C GLN A 4 -10.24 -3.30 -33.87
N LEU A 5 -9.01 -3.00 -33.47
CA LEU A 5 -8.26 -3.72 -32.44
C LEU A 5 -9.04 -3.66 -31.12
N ALA A 6 -9.45 -4.83 -30.61
CA ALA A 6 -10.07 -4.96 -29.31
C ALA A 6 -9.03 -4.62 -28.22
N LEU A 7 -9.18 -3.46 -27.59
CA LEU A 7 -8.41 -3.06 -26.41
C LEU A 7 -8.95 -3.84 -25.21
N ILE A 8 -8.31 -4.97 -24.88
CA ILE A 8 -8.56 -5.69 -23.64
C ILE A 8 -8.01 -4.83 -22.50
N VAL A 9 -8.85 -3.96 -21.95
CA VAL A 9 -8.55 -3.23 -20.73
C VAL A 9 -8.68 -4.22 -19.58
N ILE A 10 -7.54 -4.75 -19.12
CA ILE A 10 -7.46 -5.51 -17.88
C ILE A 10 -7.70 -4.52 -16.73
N ILE A 11 -8.97 -4.34 -16.37
CA ILE A 11 -9.37 -3.57 -15.19
C ILE A 11 -9.02 -4.44 -13.97
N CYS A 12 -7.78 -4.33 -13.50
CA CYS A 12 -7.39 -4.89 -12.22
C CYS A 12 -8.12 -4.07 -11.15
N GLY A 13 -9.09 -4.71 -10.48
CA GLY A 13 -10.15 -4.09 -9.69
C GLY A 13 -9.69 -2.96 -8.75
N LEU A 14 -10.13 -1.75 -9.05
CA LEU A 14 -10.31 -0.71 -8.05
C LEU A 14 -11.62 -1.03 -7.30
N ALA A 15 -11.53 -1.76 -6.20
CA ALA A 15 -12.64 -1.85 -5.26
C ALA A 15 -12.77 -0.49 -4.56
N ILE A 16 -13.63 0.39 -5.08
CA ILE A 16 -14.01 1.62 -4.39
C ILE A 16 -15.08 1.22 -3.37
N ALA A 17 -14.68 1.04 -2.10
CA ALA A 17 -15.64 0.92 -1.01
C ALA A 17 -16.25 2.30 -0.74
N THR A 18 -17.45 2.57 -1.26
CA THR A 18 -18.21 3.77 -0.91
C THR A 18 -18.90 3.53 0.43
N ASN A 19 -18.22 3.86 1.53
CA ASN A 19 -18.87 3.98 2.83
C ASN A 19 -19.62 5.33 2.85
N GLY A 20 -20.93 5.28 3.10
CA GLY A 20 -21.81 6.44 3.07
C GLY A 20 -21.33 7.61 3.95
N ALA A 21 -21.46 8.82 3.41
CA ALA A 21 -21.41 10.11 4.11
C ALA A 21 -20.53 10.16 5.38
N GLY A 22 -19.23 9.97 5.23
CA GLY A 22 -18.24 10.09 6.30
C GLY A 22 -16.87 10.44 5.73
N LYS A 23 -16.11 11.30 6.43
CA LYS A 23 -14.76 11.73 6.03
C LYS A 23 -13.92 10.51 5.61
N PRO A 24 -13.13 10.56 4.51
CA PRO A 24 -12.32 9.42 4.09
C PRO A 24 -11.41 9.01 5.24
N ILE A 25 -11.48 7.74 5.64
CA ILE A 25 -10.57 7.16 6.62
C ILE A 25 -9.18 7.12 5.98
N THR A 26 -8.24 7.89 6.53
CA THR A 26 -6.89 8.09 5.94
C THR A 26 -5.84 7.09 6.42
N CYS A 27 -6.23 6.05 7.16
CA CYS A 27 -5.32 5.11 7.81
C CYS A 27 -5.44 3.69 7.25
N CYS A 28 -4.44 2.85 7.51
CA CYS A 28 -4.48 1.43 7.15
C CYS A 28 -5.46 0.67 8.07
N GLN A 29 -6.45 0.02 7.48
CA GLN A 29 -7.37 -0.90 8.19
C GLN A 29 -6.96 -2.37 8.05
N GLN A 30 -6.10 -2.67 7.07
CA GLN A 30 -5.53 -4.00 6.84
C GLN A 30 -4.07 -3.87 6.45
N THR A 31 -3.33 -4.97 6.60
CA THR A 31 -1.90 -5.01 6.26
C THR A 31 -1.58 -6.14 5.30
N SER A 32 -0.66 -5.87 4.38
CA SER A 32 -0.08 -6.86 3.49
C SER A 32 1.04 -7.62 4.21
N ARG A 33 1.11 -8.93 3.94
CA ARG A 33 2.25 -9.78 4.30
C ARG A 33 3.26 -9.92 3.15
N GLN A 34 2.90 -9.47 1.94
CA GLN A 34 3.70 -9.65 0.73
C GLN A 34 4.87 -8.66 0.69
N PRO A 35 6.10 -9.12 0.36
CA PRO A 35 7.26 -8.24 0.24
C PRO A 35 7.12 -7.18 -0.85
N ILE A 36 7.61 -5.97 -0.58
CA ILE A 36 7.67 -4.88 -1.55
C ILE A 36 8.83 -5.09 -2.52
N LYS A 37 8.52 -5.21 -3.81
CA LYS A 37 9.51 -5.34 -4.89
C LYS A 37 10.11 -4.01 -5.33
N GLY A 38 9.39 -2.89 -5.15
CA GLY A 38 9.81 -1.57 -5.57
C GLY A 38 10.85 -0.90 -4.66
N ARG A 39 11.41 0.21 -5.15
CA ARG A 39 12.23 1.11 -4.33
C ARG A 39 11.34 1.81 -3.32
N ILE A 40 11.77 1.82 -2.07
CA ILE A 40 11.10 2.57 -1.00
C ILE A 40 11.66 3.98 -1.01
N THR A 41 10.77 4.98 -0.99
CA THR A 41 11.12 6.40 -0.93
C THR A 41 10.85 7.01 0.44
N GLY A 42 10.22 6.26 1.33
CA GLY A 42 9.99 6.64 2.72
C GLY A 42 9.07 5.64 3.41
N TYR A 43 8.91 5.82 4.71
CA TYR A 43 7.94 5.06 5.49
C TYR A 43 7.41 5.88 6.68
N ILE A 44 6.27 5.46 7.22
CA ILE A 44 5.75 5.93 8.52
C ILE A 44 5.27 4.76 9.35
N PHE A 45 5.33 4.90 10.68
CA PHE A 45 4.71 3.97 11.61
C PHE A 45 3.29 4.44 11.93
N GLN A 46 2.34 3.52 11.85
CA GLN A 46 0.97 3.74 12.26
C GLN A 46 0.69 2.87 13.48
N GLU A 47 0.34 3.52 14.59
CA GLU A 47 -0.15 2.84 15.78
C GLU A 47 -1.61 2.40 15.61
N GLU A 48 -2.00 1.42 16.41
CA GLU A 48 -3.37 0.88 16.39
C GLU A 48 -4.35 1.85 17.05
N ALA A 49 -5.43 2.18 16.34
CA ALA A 49 -6.51 3.05 16.80
C ALA A 49 -7.75 2.78 15.94
N LEU A 50 -8.65 1.91 16.40
CA LEU A 50 -9.76 1.40 15.58
C LEU A 50 -10.53 2.53 14.85
N PRO A 51 -10.76 2.40 13.53
CA PRO A 51 -10.60 1.20 12.70
C PRO A 51 -9.18 0.97 12.14
N CYS A 52 -8.20 1.79 12.52
CA CYS A 52 -6.81 1.68 12.08
C CYS A 52 -6.09 0.53 12.80
N VAL A 53 -5.40 -0.32 12.05
CA VAL A 53 -4.58 -1.41 12.60
C VAL A 53 -3.12 -0.98 12.69
N LYS A 54 -2.32 -1.64 13.54
CA LYS A 54 -0.87 -1.40 13.59
C LYS A 54 -0.22 -1.73 12.22
N ALA A 55 0.47 -0.77 11.63
CA ALA A 55 1.07 -0.92 10.29
C ALA A 55 2.39 -0.15 10.14
N VAL A 56 3.28 -0.67 9.28
CA VAL A 56 4.34 0.14 8.67
C VAL A 56 3.86 0.52 7.27
N ILE A 57 3.74 1.81 7.00
CA ILE A 57 3.27 2.32 5.72
C ILE A 57 4.47 2.70 4.90
N PHE A 58 4.72 1.99 3.80
CA PHE A 58 5.79 2.32 2.88
C PHE A 58 5.28 3.15 1.70
N TYR A 59 6.08 4.14 1.29
CA TYR A 59 5.93 4.82 0.02
C TYR A 59 6.85 4.14 -1.00
N SER A 60 6.26 3.62 -2.09
CA SER A 60 7.01 2.95 -3.14
C SER A 60 6.34 3.13 -4.49
N ASN A 61 7.09 3.62 -5.48
CA ASN A 61 6.61 3.83 -6.86
C ASN A 61 5.28 4.62 -6.92
N GLY A 62 5.14 5.68 -6.11
CA GLY A 62 3.92 6.49 -6.04
C GLY A 62 2.73 5.84 -5.34
N LYS A 63 2.93 4.67 -4.70
CA LYS A 63 1.89 3.95 -3.96
C LYS A 63 2.18 3.93 -2.46
N ILE A 64 1.09 3.88 -1.70
CA ILE A 64 1.09 3.66 -0.25
C ILE A 64 0.84 2.18 0.00
N ILE A 65 1.72 1.53 0.75
CA ILE A 65 1.64 0.09 1.03
C ILE A 65 1.61 -0.13 2.55
N CYS A 66 0.43 -0.49 3.06
CA CYS A 66 0.22 -0.92 4.45
C CYS A 66 0.86 -2.29 4.67
N SER A 67 1.91 -2.37 5.48
CA SER A 67 2.69 -3.60 5.69
C SER A 67 2.62 -4.05 7.14
N ASN A 68 2.54 -5.36 7.35
CA ASN A 68 2.42 -5.92 8.69
C ASN A 68 3.78 -5.84 9.42
N PRO A 69 3.90 -5.10 10.53
CA PRO A 69 5.17 -4.91 11.24
C PRO A 69 5.80 -6.22 11.74
N LYS A 70 5.01 -7.30 11.87
CA LYS A 70 5.50 -8.62 12.32
C LYS A 70 6.21 -9.40 11.22
N MET A 71 6.16 -8.96 9.96
CA MET A 71 6.84 -9.66 8.87
C MET A 71 8.34 -9.35 8.87
N PRO A 72 9.23 -10.36 8.85
CA PRO A 72 10.68 -10.13 8.94
C PRO A 72 11.22 -9.17 7.87
N TRP A 73 10.70 -9.26 6.65
CA TRP A 73 11.13 -8.41 5.53
C TRP A 73 10.85 -6.91 5.76
N VAL A 74 9.84 -6.57 6.58
CA VAL A 74 9.48 -5.16 6.86
C VAL A 74 10.63 -4.48 7.61
N LYS A 75 11.19 -5.16 8.62
CA LYS A 75 12.37 -4.68 9.34
C LYS A 75 13.57 -4.52 8.40
N THR A 76 13.85 -5.53 7.57
CA THR A 76 14.94 -5.46 6.57
C THR A 76 14.78 -4.29 5.60
N LYS A 77 13.55 -3.96 5.20
CA LYS A 77 13.27 -2.83 4.32
C LYS A 77 13.48 -1.48 5.00
N ILE A 78 13.14 -1.35 6.28
CA ILE A 78 13.42 -0.16 7.09
C ILE A 78 14.94 0.01 7.22
N GLU A 79 15.65 -1.02 7.68
CA GLU A 79 17.11 -0.98 7.86
C GLU A 79 17.83 -0.58 6.57
N ARG A 80 17.44 -1.15 5.43
CA ARG A 80 18.00 -0.80 4.13
C ARG A 80 17.70 0.65 3.73
N PHE A 81 16.53 1.17 4.07
CA PHE A 81 16.17 2.55 3.77
C PHE A 81 17.04 3.50 4.60
N GLU A 82 17.15 3.26 5.91
CA GLU A 82 17.98 4.05 6.84
C GLU A 82 19.48 3.98 6.48
N SER A 83 19.99 2.82 6.04
CA SER A 83 21.39 2.69 5.63
C SER A 83 21.73 3.36 4.31
N SER A 84 20.72 3.81 3.56
CA SER A 84 20.88 4.45 2.24
C SER A 84 20.72 5.97 2.29
N GLN A 85 20.51 6.55 3.48
CA GLN A 85 20.46 7.98 3.75
C GLN A 85 21.76 8.44 4.42
#